data_AF-A0A497F2E2-F1
#
_entry.id   AF-A0A497F2E2-F1
#
_cell.length_a   1.000
_cell.length_b   1.000
_cell.length_c   1.000
_cell.angle_alpha   90.00
_cell.angle_beta   90.00
_cell.angle_gamma   90.00
#
_symmetry.space_group_name_H-M   'P 1'
#
loop_
_entity.id
_entity.type
_entity.pdbx_description
1 polymer ?
#
loop_
_entity_poly.entity_id
_entity_poly.type
_entity_poly.pdbx_seq_one_letter_code
_entity_poly.pdbx_strand_id
1 'polypeptide(L)'
;PKYYICKASVKCNWTEVEEKIEKTIRKWREIANLDLTDGVKIIGGDWWILMRPSKTEPVLRIMAEAKNQDEASKLVKEVVNTIK
;
A
#
# COMPACT_ATOMS: atom_id res chain seq x y z
N PRO A 1 -22.64 3.30 2.89
CA PRO A 1 -21.72 2.43 3.66
C PRO A 1 -20.60 3.25 4.31
N LYS A 2 -20.19 2.91 5.54
CA LYS A 2 -19.12 3.62 6.25
C LYS A 2 -17.78 2.96 5.93
N TYR A 3 -16.79 3.77 5.55
CA TYR A 3 -15.43 3.31 5.27
C TYR A 3 -14.45 4.02 6.21
N TYR A 4 -13.32 3.37 6.44
CA TYR A 4 -12.26 3.84 7.34
C TYR A 4 -10.94 3.80 6.60
N ILE A 5 -10.16 4.88 6.74
CA ILE A 5 -8.85 5.01 6.12
C ILE A 5 -7.77 4.90 7.20
N CYS A 6 -6.77 4.06 6.96
CA CYS A 6 -5.54 4.01 7.73
C CYS A 6 -4.36 4.46 6.86
N LYS A 7 -3.38 5.14 7.46
CA LYS A 7 -2.22 5.70 6.76
C LYS A 7 -0.94 5.36 7.52
N ALA A 8 0.11 5.05 6.79
CA ALA A 8 1.47 4.92 7.29
C ALA A 8 2.47 5.55 6.32
N SER A 9 3.68 5.78 6.80
CA SER A 9 4.79 6.30 6.00
C SER A 9 6.05 5.58 6.42
N VAL A 10 6.74 4.99 5.44
CA VAL A 10 7.96 4.21 5.66
C VAL A 10 9.12 4.99 5.04
N LYS A 11 10.15 5.30 5.83
CA LYS A 11 11.39 5.87 5.29
C LYS A 11 12.04 4.82 4.40
N CYS A 12 12.39 5.20 3.18
CA CYS A 12 13.09 4.34 2.23
C CYS A 12 13.88 5.21 1.27
N ASN A 13 15.09 4.77 0.94
CA ASN A 13 15.87 5.46 -0.08
C ASN A 13 15.20 5.26 -1.44
N TRP A 14 15.41 6.22 -2.35
CA TRP A 14 14.87 6.17 -3.72
C TRP A 14 15.25 4.89 -4.46
N THR A 15 16.43 4.36 -4.18
CA THR A 15 16.94 3.10 -4.75
C THR A 15 16.20 1.86 -4.24
N GLU A 16 15.56 1.92 -3.07
CA GLU A 16 14.84 0.79 -2.46
C GLU A 16 13.33 0.83 -2.78
N VAL A 17 12.83 1.96 -3.30
CA VAL A 17 11.40 2.15 -3.59
C VAL A 17 10.91 1.12 -4.60
N GLU A 18 11.66 0.94 -5.70
CA GLU A 18 11.30 0.01 -6.78
C GLU A 18 11.24 -1.42 -6.26
N GLU A 19 12.26 -1.86 -5.51
CA GLU A 19 12.30 -3.20 -4.93
C GLU A 19 11.10 -3.47 -4.01
N LYS A 20 10.77 -2.51 -3.12
CA LYS A 20 9.64 -2.62 -2.19
C LYS A 20 8.30 -2.67 -2.94
N ILE A 21 8.18 -1.90 -4.02
CA ILE A 21 7.02 -1.91 -4.92
C ILE A 21 6.89 -3.27 -5.61
N GLU A 22 7.96 -3.78 -6.22
CA GLU A 22 7.96 -5.09 -6.89
C GLU A 22 7.61 -6.24 -5.93
N LYS A 23 8.19 -6.23 -4.73
CA LYS A 23 7.89 -7.22 -3.68
C LYS A 23 6.40 -7.24 -3.33
N THR A 24 5.78 -6.06 -3.31
CA THR A 24 4.34 -5.94 -3.09
C THR A 24 3.55 -6.46 -4.30
N ILE A 25 3.88 -6.03 -5.51
CA ILE A 25 3.19 -6.49 -6.74
C ILE A 25 3.20 -8.02 -6.82
N ARG A 26 4.36 -8.65 -6.61
CA ARG A 26 4.51 -10.12 -6.64
C ARG A 26 3.61 -10.82 -5.64
N LYS A 27 3.44 -10.26 -4.44
CA LYS A 27 2.60 -10.84 -3.39
C LYS A 27 1.11 -10.73 -3.70
N TRP A 28 0.66 -9.61 -4.25
CA TRP A 28 -0.76 -9.27 -4.33
C TRP A 28 -1.40 -9.52 -5.70
N ARG A 29 -0.62 -9.62 -6.78
CA ARG A 29 -1.13 -9.73 -8.16
C ARG A 29 -2.03 -10.95 -8.43
N GLU A 30 -1.89 -12.02 -7.65
CA GLU A 30 -2.68 -13.25 -7.83
C GLU A 30 -4.03 -13.20 -7.08
N ILE A 31 -4.20 -12.26 -6.16
CA ILE A 31 -5.37 -12.19 -5.25
C ILE A 31 -6.15 -10.88 -5.35
N ALA A 32 -5.63 -9.88 -6.07
CA ALA A 32 -6.23 -8.56 -6.19
C ALA A 32 -5.86 -7.90 -7.52
N ASN A 33 -6.70 -6.97 -7.96
CA ASN A 33 -6.39 -6.14 -9.13
C ASN A 33 -5.39 -5.06 -8.76
N LEU A 34 -4.48 -4.74 -9.69
CA LEU A 34 -3.45 -3.73 -9.51
C LEU A 34 -3.64 -2.58 -10.49
N ASP A 35 -3.57 -1.36 -10.00
CA ASP A 35 -3.45 -0.12 -10.79
C ASP A 35 -2.08 0.52 -10.49
N LEU A 36 -1.29 0.69 -11.55
CA LEU A 36 0.11 1.14 -11.48
C LEU A 36 0.29 2.60 -11.95
N THR A 37 -0.80 3.36 -12.10
CA THR A 37 -0.78 4.70 -12.72
C THR A 37 -0.11 5.77 -11.84
N ASP A 38 -0.32 5.72 -10.52
CA ASP A 38 0.27 6.67 -9.54
C ASP A 38 0.73 5.92 -8.28
N GLY A 39 1.79 5.12 -8.44
CA GLY A 39 2.28 4.17 -7.45
C GLY A 39 1.70 2.78 -7.69
N VAL A 40 1.39 2.04 -6.62
CA VAL A 40 0.70 0.74 -6.69
C VAL A 40 -0.56 0.81 -5.87
N LYS A 41 -1.70 0.75 -6.55
CA LYS A 41 -3.01 0.58 -5.92
C LYS A 41 -3.46 -0.87 -6.04
N ILE A 42 -3.63 -1.54 -4.91
CA ILE A 42 -4.19 -2.89 -4.80
C ILE A 42 -5.67 -2.75 -4.50
N ILE A 43 -6.53 -3.39 -5.28
CA ILE A 43 -7.98 -3.29 -5.19
C ILE A 43 -8.55 -4.69 -4.90
N GLY A 44 -9.08 -4.87 -3.68
CA GLY A 44 -9.64 -6.12 -3.20
C GLY A 44 -11.10 -5.96 -2.79
N GLY A 45 -12.01 -5.97 -3.77
CA GLY A 45 -13.45 -5.89 -3.54
C GLY A 45 -13.89 -4.65 -2.75
N ASP A 46 -14.07 -4.81 -1.44
CA ASP A 46 -14.54 -3.78 -0.52
C ASP A 46 -13.41 -2.98 0.17
N TRP A 47 -12.16 -3.21 -0.23
CA TRP A 47 -11.00 -2.49 0.29
C TRP A 47 -10.00 -2.16 -0.83
N TRP A 48 -9.13 -1.18 -0.54
CA TRP A 48 -7.97 -0.91 -1.38
C TRP A 48 -6.76 -0.51 -0.53
N ILE A 49 -5.58 -0.74 -1.08
CA ILE A 49 -4.30 -0.24 -0.57
C ILE A 49 -3.68 0.65 -1.65
N LEU A 50 -3.10 1.78 -1.29
CA LEU A 50 -2.29 2.61 -2.16
C LEU A 50 -0.90 2.77 -1.57
N MET A 51 0.10 2.34 -2.33
CA MET A 51 1.51 2.59 -2.05
C MET A 51 2.01 3.64 -3.03
N ARG A 52 2.48 4.77 -2.52
CA ARG A 52 2.90 5.89 -3.35
C ARG A 52 4.23 6.45 -2.87
N PRO A 53 5.28 6.47 -3.70
CA PRO A 53 6.49 7.18 -3.35
C PRO A 53 6.20 8.67 -3.26
N SER A 54 6.70 9.33 -2.21
CA SER A 54 6.72 10.79 -2.17
C SER A 54 7.59 11.29 -3.33
N LYS A 55 7.33 12.48 -3.88
CA LYS A 55 8.17 13.08 -4.94
C LYS A 55 9.27 13.98 -4.39
N THR A 56 9.14 14.38 -3.12
CA THR A 56 9.99 15.40 -2.48
C THR A 56 10.76 14.87 -1.28
N GLU A 57 10.40 13.70 -0.76
CA GLU A 57 10.97 13.13 0.46
C GLU A 57 11.26 11.63 0.26
N PRO A 58 12.32 11.06 0.84
CA PRO A 58 12.65 9.63 0.75
C PRO A 58 11.72 8.78 1.64
N VAL A 59 10.43 8.77 1.27
CA VAL A 59 9.35 8.15 2.04
C VAL A 59 8.36 7.49 1.10
N LEU A 60 7.98 6.25 1.40
CA LEU A 60 6.89 5.53 0.76
C LEU A 60 5.62 5.68 1.61
N ARG A 61 4.61 6.33 1.05
CA ARG A 61 3.31 6.53 1.72
C ARG A 61 2.43 5.34 1.44
N ILE A 62 1.81 4.80 2.49
CA ILE A 62 0.90 3.66 2.40
C ILE A 62 -0.43 4.09 2.98
N MET A 63 -1.50 3.88 2.22
CA MET A 63 -2.86 4.12 2.68
C MET A 63 -3.68 2.89 2.41
N ALA A 64 -4.62 2.56 3.29
CA ALA A 64 -5.64 1.58 3.01
C ALA A 64 -7.00 2.08 3.45
N GLU A 65 -8.03 1.72 2.68
CA GLU A 65 -9.42 1.97 3.02
C GLU A 65 -10.17 0.64 3.05
N ALA A 66 -11.03 0.46 4.05
CA ALA A 66 -11.87 -0.72 4.19
C ALA A 66 -13.17 -0.39 4.93
N LYS A 67 -14.13 -1.32 4.95
CA LYS A 67 -15.43 -1.16 5.65
C LYS A 67 -15.30 -1.10 7.18
N ASN A 68 -14.18 -1.57 7.74
CA ASN A 68 -13.92 -1.51 9.17
C ASN A 68 -12.49 -1.00 9.46
N GLN A 69 -12.32 -0.35 10.61
CA GLN A 69 -11.07 0.29 11.01
C GLN A 69 -9.93 -0.72 11.23
N ASP A 70 -10.26 -1.89 11.78
CA ASP A 70 -9.28 -2.94 12.05
C ASP A 70 -8.70 -3.53 10.76
N GLU A 71 -9.53 -3.73 9.74
CA GLU A 71 -9.13 -4.21 8.42
C GLU A 71 -8.25 -3.19 7.71
N ALA A 72 -8.65 -1.91 7.69
CA ALA A 72 -7.79 -0.85 7.15
C ALA A 72 -6.43 -0.82 7.86
N SER A 73 -6.40 -0.99 9.19
CA SER A 73 -5.15 -1.08 9.95
C SER A 73 -4.34 -2.34 9.63
N LYS A 74 -5.00 -3.50 9.49
CA LYS A 74 -4.36 -4.78 9.13
C LYS A 74 -3.72 -4.71 7.75
N LEU A 75 -4.42 -4.17 6.75
CA LEU A 75 -3.93 -4.00 5.38
C LEU A 75 -2.66 -3.13 5.36
N VAL A 76 -2.66 -1.99 6.04
CA VAL A 76 -1.46 -1.14 6.16
C VAL A 76 -0.31 -1.89 6.84
N LYS A 77 -0.57 -2.56 7.97
CA LYS A 77 0.46 -3.32 8.70
C LYS A 77 1.05 -4.45 7.85
N GLU A 78 0.22 -5.14 7.08
CA GLU A 78 0.66 -6.23 6.21
C GLU A 78 1.61 -5.72 5.13
N VAL A 79 1.28 -4.60 4.50
CA VAL A 79 2.15 -3.98 3.48
C VAL A 79 3.45 -3.50 4.11
N VAL A 80 3.37 -2.78 5.25
CA VAL A 80 4.57 -2.33 5.99
C VAL A 80 5.47 -3.51 6.34
N ASN A 81 4.92 -4.63 6.80
CA ASN A 81 5.71 -5.83 7.12
C ASN A 81 6.26 -6.53 5.87
N THR A 82 5.57 -6.43 4.73
CA THR A 82 6.05 -6.99 3.47
C THR A 82 7.28 -6.24 2.98
N ILE A 83 7.34 -4.93 3.17
CA ILE A 83 8.43 -4.07 2.66
C ILE A 83 9.51 -3.72 3.69
N LYS A 84 9.34 -4.12 4.95
CA LYS A 84 10.45 -4.20 5.90
C LYS A 84 11.45 -5.25 5.43
#